data_AF-A0A369K0C5-F1
#
_entry.id   AF-A0A369K0C5-F1
#
_cell.length_a   1.000
_cell.length_b   1.000
_cell.length_c   1.000
_cell.angle_alpha   90.00
_cell.angle_beta   90.00
_cell.angle_gamma   90.00
#
_symmetry.space_group_name_H-M   'P 1'
#
loop_
_entity.id
_entity.type
_entity.pdbx_description
1 polymer ?
#
loop_
_entity_poly.entity_id
_entity_poly.type
_entity_poly.pdbx_seq_one_letter_code
_entity_poly.pdbx_strand_id
1 'polypeptide(L)'
;MSAQATAHSFNKILNQPKAGSKSRGSAEFDDGTKKLRRLILVEGIPSSVDPTLRPRIWKILLRVTDVPAETFLQYVARGPCEVREKIRNDTFRTLATDRGFKERVREDMLVRLLDAFVWRNHDKQETQQLGFTYVQGMNVLAAPFLYTMPSELEAFFCFSKFIEESCPLYVQPTLEGVHRGLKLLDRCLKIVDPELFAHLRSKNLSAEIYAFPSVLTLCACTPPLNQVLQLWDFLLAFGVHLNVLCVIAQLLLMRDDVMKSSSPMRLLRTFPDLEALPVIGIAVTLVRDLPAELYDELVRHPYEISSS
;
A
#
# COMPACT_ATOMS: atom_id res chain seq x y z
N MET A 1 -21.98 -12.34 5.25
CA MET A 1 -22.39 -12.95 6.54
C MET A 1 -22.62 -11.84 7.58
N SER A 2 -23.03 -12.12 8.83
CA SER A 2 -22.96 -11.09 9.88
C SER A 2 -21.49 -10.78 10.22
N ALA A 3 -21.17 -9.55 10.63
CA ALA A 3 -19.78 -9.17 10.95
C ALA A 3 -19.17 -10.07 12.05
N GLN A 4 -19.99 -10.55 13.00
CA GLN A 4 -19.57 -11.50 14.04
C GLN A 4 -19.18 -12.86 13.47
N ALA A 5 -19.98 -13.40 12.53
CA ALA A 5 -19.68 -14.67 11.88
C ALA A 5 -18.44 -14.57 10.98
N THR A 6 -18.25 -13.43 10.31
CA THR A 6 -17.03 -13.14 9.55
C THR A 6 -15.81 -13.09 10.46
N ALA A 7 -15.87 -12.39 11.59
CA ALA A 7 -14.78 -12.33 12.56
C ALA A 7 -14.43 -13.71 13.13
N HIS A 8 -15.44 -14.54 13.41
CA HIS A 8 -15.25 -15.93 13.83
C HIS A 8 -14.53 -16.75 12.75
N SER A 9 -14.89 -16.57 11.48
CA SER A 9 -14.26 -17.27 10.35
C SER A 9 -12.78 -16.91 10.20
N PHE A 10 -12.42 -15.63 10.34
CA PHE A 10 -11.02 -15.21 10.39
C PHE A 10 -10.28 -15.83 11.57
N ASN A 11 -10.81 -15.69 12.79
CA ASN A 11 -10.19 -16.24 13.98
C ASN A 11 -10.01 -17.76 13.92
N LYS A 12 -10.94 -18.50 13.30
CA LYS A 12 -10.80 -19.93 13.07
C LYS A 12 -9.59 -20.28 12.20
N ILE A 13 -9.25 -19.46 11.22
CA ILE A 13 -8.04 -19.65 10.39
C ILE A 13 -6.79 -19.26 11.19
N LEU A 14 -6.84 -18.13 11.90
CA LEU A 14 -5.69 -17.57 12.63
C LEU A 14 -5.29 -18.39 13.88
N ASN A 15 -6.24 -19.10 14.50
CA ASN A 15 -6.04 -19.87 15.72
C ASN A 15 -5.78 -21.36 15.47
N GLN A 16 -5.65 -21.80 14.22
CA GLN A 16 -5.29 -23.20 13.95
C GLN A 16 -3.94 -23.51 14.60
N PRO A 17 -3.84 -24.59 15.41
CA PRO A 17 -2.66 -24.86 16.21
C PRO A 17 -1.40 -24.88 15.34
N LYS A 18 -0.33 -24.25 15.83
CA LYS A 18 1.02 -24.50 15.33
C LYS A 18 1.35 -25.96 15.68
N ALA A 19 1.07 -26.91 14.79
CA ALA A 19 1.60 -28.26 14.95
C ALA A 19 3.13 -28.13 15.15
N GLY A 20 3.64 -28.72 16.23
CA GLY A 20 4.91 -28.34 16.83
C GLY A 20 6.07 -28.30 15.83
N SER A 21 6.78 -27.17 15.80
CA SER A 21 8.15 -26.79 15.35
C SER A 21 8.97 -27.64 14.34
N LYS A 22 8.47 -28.75 13.80
CA LYS A 22 9.17 -29.57 12.82
C LYS A 22 8.20 -29.88 11.70
N SER A 23 8.38 -29.19 10.58
CA SER A 23 7.66 -29.39 9.32
C SER A 23 6.19 -28.95 9.32
N ARG A 24 5.94 -27.64 9.25
CA ARG A 24 4.87 -27.19 8.35
C ARG A 24 5.44 -27.24 6.93
N GLY A 25 4.87 -28.09 6.09
CA GLY A 25 5.15 -28.01 4.65
C GLY A 25 4.69 -26.67 4.11
N SER A 26 5.39 -26.14 3.10
CA SER A 26 5.00 -24.93 2.34
C SER A 26 3.50 -24.91 1.96
N ALA A 27 2.92 -26.09 1.71
CA ALA A 27 1.53 -26.29 1.29
C ALA A 27 0.46 -25.88 2.32
N GLU A 28 0.64 -26.10 3.63
CA GLU A 28 -0.40 -25.74 4.64
C GLU A 28 -0.45 -24.23 4.90
N PHE A 29 0.71 -23.57 4.91
CA PHE A 29 0.80 -22.12 5.03
C PHE A 29 0.15 -21.44 3.81
N ASP A 30 0.32 -22.03 2.64
CA ASP A 30 -0.31 -21.59 1.40
C ASP A 30 -1.85 -21.74 1.43
N ASP A 31 -2.39 -22.85 1.97
CA ASP A 31 -3.85 -23.04 2.12
C ASP A 31 -4.51 -22.03 3.08
N GLY A 32 -3.90 -21.78 4.24
CA GLY A 32 -4.36 -20.76 5.19
C GLY A 32 -4.37 -19.36 4.57
N THR A 33 -3.31 -19.02 3.84
CA THR A 33 -3.18 -17.72 3.15
C THR A 33 -4.21 -17.57 2.02
N LYS A 34 -4.47 -18.62 1.24
CA LYS A 34 -5.53 -18.65 0.21
C LYS A 34 -6.91 -18.40 0.82
N LYS A 35 -7.23 -19.04 1.95
CA LYS A 35 -8.50 -18.81 2.69
C LYS A 35 -8.62 -17.38 3.20
N LEU A 36 -7.55 -16.81 3.75
CA LEU A 36 -7.53 -15.40 4.18
C LEU A 36 -7.78 -14.45 3.01
N ARG A 37 -7.06 -14.62 1.89
CA ARG A 37 -7.24 -13.82 0.66
C ARG A 37 -8.69 -13.83 0.18
N ARG A 38 -9.30 -15.02 0.14
CA ARG A 38 -10.72 -15.17 -0.24
C ARG A 38 -11.65 -14.40 0.71
N LEU A 39 -11.46 -14.51 2.02
CA LEU A 39 -12.30 -13.80 2.99
C LEU A 39 -12.12 -12.28 2.90
N ILE A 40 -10.88 -11.80 2.73
CA ILE A 40 -10.58 -10.37 2.55
C ILE A 40 -11.35 -9.83 1.34
N LEU A 41 -11.31 -10.54 0.21
CA LEU A 41 -11.96 -10.09 -1.02
C LEU A 41 -13.50 -10.09 -0.94
N VAL A 42 -14.08 -11.08 -0.27
CA VAL A 42 -15.54 -11.29 -0.29
C VAL A 42 -16.26 -10.58 0.86
N GLU A 43 -15.64 -10.52 2.04
CA GLU A 43 -16.29 -10.04 3.28
C GLU A 43 -15.56 -8.84 3.91
N GLY A 44 -14.30 -8.58 3.54
CA GLY A 44 -13.46 -7.60 4.22
C GLY A 44 -13.07 -8.02 5.65
N ILE A 45 -12.12 -7.31 6.27
CA ILE A 45 -11.71 -7.59 7.64
C ILE A 45 -12.63 -6.83 8.63
N PRO A 46 -13.40 -7.51 9.50
CA PRO A 46 -14.35 -6.88 10.40
C PRO A 46 -13.68 -6.31 11.67
N SER A 47 -12.81 -5.30 11.50
CA SER A 47 -12.02 -4.75 12.62
C SER A 47 -12.83 -3.98 13.66
N SER A 48 -14.07 -3.59 13.36
CA SER A 48 -15.00 -3.03 14.34
C SER A 48 -15.49 -4.07 15.35
N VAL A 49 -15.50 -5.36 14.97
CA VAL A 49 -15.87 -6.48 15.84
C VAL A 49 -14.67 -6.99 16.61
N ASP A 50 -13.54 -7.18 15.91
CA ASP A 50 -12.29 -7.63 16.51
C ASP A 50 -11.13 -6.78 15.95
N PRO A 51 -10.66 -5.77 16.69
CA PRO A 51 -9.60 -4.88 16.23
C PRO A 51 -8.24 -5.57 16.10
N THR A 52 -8.07 -6.78 16.63
CA THR A 52 -6.81 -7.54 16.55
C THR A 52 -6.64 -8.24 15.19
N LEU A 53 -7.71 -8.39 14.41
CA LEU A 53 -7.68 -9.14 13.15
C LEU A 53 -6.74 -8.52 12.13
N ARG A 54 -6.89 -7.22 11.84
CA ARG A 54 -6.10 -6.54 10.81
C ARG A 54 -4.59 -6.62 11.07
N PRO A 55 -4.05 -6.25 12.24
CA PRO A 55 -2.61 -6.36 12.50
C PRO A 55 -2.09 -7.79 12.42
N ARG A 56 -2.85 -8.79 12.88
CA ARG A 56 -2.47 -10.21 12.77
C ARG A 56 -2.41 -10.66 11.30
N ILE A 57 -3.42 -10.29 10.50
CA ILE A 57 -3.52 -10.66 9.09
C ILE A 57 -2.43 -9.97 8.27
N TRP A 58 -2.19 -8.68 8.46
CA TRP A 58 -1.14 -7.94 7.74
C TRP A 58 0.25 -8.52 7.99
N LYS A 59 0.58 -8.87 9.24
CA LYS A 59 1.84 -9.57 9.56
C LYS A 59 1.96 -10.91 8.83
N ILE A 60 0.89 -11.69 8.74
CA ILE A 60 0.89 -12.97 7.99
C ILE A 60 1.11 -12.73 6.49
N LEU A 61 0.39 -11.77 5.90
CA LEU A 61 0.49 -11.44 4.47
C LEU A 61 1.89 -10.94 4.10
N LEU A 62 2.51 -10.13 4.97
CA LEU A 62 3.89 -9.65 4.83
C LEU A 62 4.95 -10.69 5.26
N ARG A 63 4.53 -11.84 5.79
CA ARG A 63 5.43 -12.87 6.35
C ARG A 63 6.37 -12.32 7.43
N VAL A 64 5.86 -11.43 8.28
CA VAL A 64 6.57 -10.92 9.46
C VAL A 64 6.35 -11.89 10.62
N THR A 65 7.34 -12.75 10.86
CA THR A 65 7.33 -13.73 11.95
C THR A 65 8.04 -13.24 13.20
N ASP A 66 9.07 -12.41 13.03
CA ASP A 66 9.99 -11.99 14.07
C ASP A 66 10.01 -10.47 14.19
N VAL A 67 9.93 -9.99 15.42
CA VAL A 67 9.95 -8.56 15.78
C VAL A 67 10.94 -8.33 16.92
N PRO A 68 12.25 -8.50 16.69
CA PRO A 68 13.25 -8.36 17.74
C PRO A 68 13.31 -6.91 18.23
N ALA A 69 12.84 -6.69 19.47
CA ALA A 69 12.79 -5.38 20.10
C ALA A 69 14.18 -4.71 20.14
N GLU A 70 15.21 -5.50 20.46
CA GLU A 70 16.61 -5.07 20.53
C GLU A 70 17.05 -4.37 19.24
N THR A 71 16.77 -4.95 18.07
CA THR A 71 17.15 -4.37 16.77
C THR A 71 16.51 -3.01 16.53
N PHE A 72 15.22 -2.86 16.82
CA PHE A 72 14.54 -1.57 16.66
C PHE A 72 15.07 -0.54 17.65
N LEU A 73 15.27 -0.93 18.91
CA LEU A 73 15.82 -0.05 19.95
C LEU A 73 17.24 0.41 19.62
N GLN A 74 18.08 -0.45 19.04
CA GLN A 74 19.42 -0.07 18.57
C GLN A 74 19.35 1.02 17.50
N TYR A 75 18.42 0.94 16.54
CA TYR A 75 18.23 2.00 15.55
C TYR A 75 17.69 3.30 16.16
N VAL A 76 16.74 3.22 17.09
CA VAL A 76 16.21 4.39 17.79
C VAL A 76 17.31 5.07 18.63
N ALA A 77 18.19 4.29 19.27
CA ALA A 77 19.29 4.79 20.10
C ALA A 77 20.36 5.57 19.31
N ARG A 78 20.47 5.36 17.98
CA ARG A 78 21.34 6.16 17.11
C ARG A 78 20.85 7.60 16.95
N GLY A 79 19.59 7.88 17.27
CA GLY A 79 19.01 9.21 17.19
C GLY A 79 18.69 9.66 15.75
N PRO A 80 18.65 10.99 15.50
CA PRO A 80 18.37 11.57 14.19
C PRO A 80 19.28 11.10 13.07
N CYS A 81 18.69 10.62 11.97
CA CYS A 81 19.41 10.37 10.73
C CYS A 81 19.71 11.67 9.96
N GLU A 82 20.58 11.58 8.97
CA GLU A 82 21.03 12.71 8.13
C GLU A 82 19.90 13.45 7.39
N VAL A 83 18.77 12.78 7.15
CA VAL A 83 17.59 13.33 6.44
C VAL A 83 16.43 13.68 7.37
N ARG A 84 16.66 13.76 8.69
CA ARG A 84 15.65 14.07 9.72
C ARG A 84 14.80 15.30 9.38
N GLU A 85 15.40 16.39 8.91
CA GLU A 85 14.65 17.61 8.59
C GLU A 85 13.65 17.40 7.45
N LYS A 86 14.01 16.62 6.42
CA LYS A 86 13.08 16.24 5.34
C LYS A 86 11.92 15.40 5.89
N ILE A 87 12.23 14.43 6.75
CA ILE A 87 11.23 13.61 7.42
C ILE A 87 10.25 14.49 8.22
N ARG A 88 10.75 15.47 8.99
CA ARG A 88 9.90 16.36 9.79
C ARG A 88 8.97 17.23 8.94
N ASN A 89 9.48 17.79 7.84
CA ASN A 89 8.69 18.60 6.91
C ASN A 89 7.51 17.82 6.31
N ASP A 90 7.65 16.51 6.12
CA ASP A 90 6.61 15.65 5.58
C ASP A 90 5.67 15.08 6.66
N THR A 91 6.22 14.69 7.81
CA THR A 91 5.44 14.10 8.91
C THR A 91 4.45 15.08 9.54
N PHE A 92 4.80 16.36 9.68
CA PHE A 92 3.91 17.41 10.20
C PHE A 92 2.57 17.51 9.45
N ARG A 93 2.58 17.28 8.14
CA ARG A 93 1.40 17.36 7.26
C ARG A 93 0.73 16.01 6.97
N THR A 94 1.25 14.90 7.52
CA THR A 94 0.78 13.54 7.22
C THR A 94 -0.60 13.30 7.81
N LEU A 95 -1.60 13.07 6.95
CA LEU A 95 -2.99 12.83 7.35
C LEU A 95 -3.49 13.86 8.38
N ALA A 96 -3.06 15.12 8.24
CA ALA A 96 -3.23 16.12 9.27
C ALA A 96 -4.70 16.50 9.55
N THR A 97 -5.63 16.17 8.65
CA THR A 97 -7.06 16.41 8.79
C THR A 97 -7.82 15.22 9.38
N ASP A 98 -7.21 14.03 9.48
CA ASP A 98 -7.85 12.84 10.01
C ASP A 98 -7.71 12.77 11.54
N ARG A 99 -8.84 12.91 12.24
CA ARG A 99 -8.87 12.93 13.71
C ARG A 99 -8.52 11.56 14.31
N GLY A 100 -9.07 10.48 13.74
CA GLY A 100 -8.82 9.13 14.23
C GLY A 100 -7.36 8.73 14.10
N PHE A 101 -6.71 9.17 13.02
CA PHE A 101 -5.27 9.02 12.84
C PHE A 101 -4.49 9.75 13.93
N LYS A 102 -4.76 11.03 14.14
CA LYS A 102 -4.05 11.87 15.13
C LYS A 102 -4.20 11.40 16.58
N GLU A 103 -5.31 10.76 16.91
CA GLU A 103 -5.54 10.17 18.24
C GLU A 103 -4.63 8.94 18.50
N ARG A 104 -4.22 8.23 17.44
CA ARG A 104 -3.43 6.99 17.54
C ARG A 104 -1.96 7.15 17.15
N VAL A 105 -1.67 8.02 16.20
CA VAL A 105 -0.35 8.17 15.60
C VAL A 105 0.13 9.59 15.80
N ARG A 106 1.12 9.74 16.67
CA ARG A 106 1.78 11.03 16.90
C ARG A 106 2.88 11.26 15.87
N GLU A 107 3.19 12.53 15.59
CA GLU A 107 4.28 12.91 14.67
C GLU A 107 5.61 12.24 15.06
N ASP A 108 5.94 12.19 16.35
CA ASP A 108 7.19 11.62 16.84
C ASP A 108 7.32 10.10 16.57
N MET A 109 6.20 9.39 16.43
CA MET A 109 6.20 7.97 16.04
C MET A 109 6.53 7.80 14.56
N LEU A 110 5.94 8.63 13.69
CA LEU A 110 6.27 8.65 12.25
C LEU A 110 7.76 8.95 12.05
N VAL A 111 8.23 10.00 12.73
CA VAL A 111 9.61 10.45 12.68
C VAL A 111 10.55 9.32 13.15
N ARG A 112 10.37 8.77 14.36
CA ARG A 112 11.21 7.66 14.86
C ARG A 112 11.22 6.43 13.96
N LEU A 113 10.06 6.00 13.44
CA LEU A 113 9.98 4.86 12.54
C LEU A 113 10.78 5.11 11.25
N LEU A 114 10.64 6.28 10.65
CA LEU A 114 11.34 6.64 9.41
C LEU A 114 12.85 6.78 9.63
N ASP A 115 13.29 7.38 10.73
CA ASP A 115 14.71 7.43 11.08
C ASP A 115 15.30 6.04 11.30
N ALA A 116 14.61 5.19 12.06
CA ALA A 116 15.04 3.81 12.26
C ALA A 116 15.13 3.06 10.93
N PHE A 117 14.22 3.33 9.99
CA PHE A 117 14.25 2.72 8.67
C PHE A 117 15.44 3.22 7.82
N VAL A 118 15.78 4.51 7.90
CA VAL A 118 16.99 5.04 7.26
C VAL A 118 18.24 4.37 7.82
N TRP A 119 18.37 4.23 9.15
CA TRP A 119 19.50 3.53 9.77
C TRP A 119 19.60 2.06 9.36
N ARG A 120 18.47 1.36 9.33
CA ARG A 120 18.40 -0.03 8.86
C ARG A 120 18.92 -0.18 7.44
N ASN A 121 18.56 0.73 6.55
CA ASN A 121 19.01 0.69 5.17
C ASN A 121 20.48 1.07 5.03
N HIS A 122 20.98 2.02 5.82
CA HIS A 122 22.40 2.35 5.85
C HIS A 122 23.24 1.10 6.17
N ASP A 123 22.86 0.32 7.18
CA ASP A 123 23.55 -0.93 7.53
C ASP A 123 23.47 -1.99 6.42
N LYS A 124 22.38 -2.01 5.65
CA LYS A 124 22.17 -2.96 4.53
C LYS A 124 22.84 -2.55 3.23
N GLN A 125 23.13 -1.26 3.02
CA GLN A 125 23.79 -0.78 1.80
C GLN A 125 25.20 -1.36 1.63
N GLU A 126 25.85 -1.79 2.72
CA GLU A 126 27.12 -2.52 2.63
C GLU A 126 26.96 -3.92 1.97
N THR A 127 25.74 -4.45 1.87
CA THR A 127 25.45 -5.80 1.36
C THR A 127 24.47 -5.86 0.18
N GLN A 128 23.80 -4.77 -0.19
CA GLN A 128 22.77 -4.75 -1.24
C GLN A 128 23.08 -3.74 -2.35
N GLN A 129 22.71 -4.06 -3.60
CA GLN A 129 22.92 -3.19 -4.78
C GLN A 129 21.99 -1.97 -4.82
N LEU A 130 20.90 -1.94 -4.04
CA LEU A 130 19.92 -0.86 -4.06
C LEU A 130 20.19 0.16 -2.94
N GLY A 131 20.57 1.38 -3.33
CA GLY A 131 20.68 2.51 -2.42
C GLY A 131 19.29 3.01 -2.00
N PHE A 132 18.96 2.87 -0.72
CA PHE A 132 17.74 3.42 -0.13
C PHE A 132 18.03 4.69 0.66
N THR A 133 17.32 5.77 0.35
CA THR A 133 17.29 7.00 1.14
C THR A 133 15.83 7.39 1.39
N TYR A 134 15.59 8.30 2.33
CA TYR A 134 14.24 8.83 2.52
C TYR A 134 13.77 9.60 1.28
N VAL A 135 12.63 9.20 0.74
CA VAL A 135 11.94 9.92 -0.34
C VAL A 135 10.58 10.41 0.13
N GLN A 136 10.18 11.59 -0.33
CA GLN A 136 8.89 12.18 -0.02
C GLN A 136 7.75 11.21 -0.39
N GLY A 137 6.80 11.02 0.53
CA GLY A 137 5.71 10.06 0.40
C GLY A 137 5.87 8.83 1.29
N MET A 138 7.09 8.50 1.74
CA MET A 138 7.32 7.39 2.66
C MET A 138 6.61 7.56 4.01
N ASN A 139 6.45 8.79 4.48
CA ASN A 139 5.64 9.13 5.65
C ASN A 139 4.17 8.70 5.48
N VAL A 140 3.61 8.85 4.28
CA VAL A 140 2.24 8.44 3.98
C VAL A 140 2.15 6.92 3.85
N LEU A 141 3.18 6.25 3.31
CA LEU A 141 3.26 4.78 3.27
C LEU A 141 3.43 4.16 4.67
N ALA A 142 4.12 4.84 5.60
CA ALA A 142 4.30 4.38 6.97
C ALA A 142 3.03 4.53 7.83
N ALA A 143 2.19 5.53 7.52
CA ALA A 143 1.01 5.87 8.30
C ALA A 143 0.01 4.71 8.50
N PRO A 144 -0.39 3.93 7.47
CA PRO A 144 -1.27 2.77 7.65
C PRO A 144 -0.72 1.72 8.61
N PHE A 145 0.59 1.48 8.62
CA PHE A 145 1.22 0.52 9.55
C PHE A 145 1.21 1.02 10.98
N LEU A 146 1.57 2.29 11.21
CA LEU A 146 1.54 2.89 12.56
C LEU A 146 0.12 2.97 13.13
N TYR A 147 -0.87 3.20 12.28
CA TYR A 147 -2.27 3.22 12.71
C TYR A 147 -2.79 1.83 13.08
N THR A 148 -2.36 0.81 12.34
CA THR A 148 -2.92 -0.56 12.42
C THR A 148 -2.22 -1.42 13.45
N MET A 149 -0.89 -1.31 13.58
CA MET A 149 -0.10 -2.17 14.44
C MET A 149 -0.27 -1.78 15.91
N PRO A 150 -0.30 -2.76 16.84
CA PRO A 150 -0.50 -2.46 18.25
C PRO A 150 0.75 -1.84 18.91
N SER A 151 1.91 -1.88 18.24
CA SER A 151 3.15 -1.24 18.71
C SER A 151 3.95 -0.62 17.56
N GLU A 152 4.72 0.43 17.87
CA GLU A 152 5.64 1.07 16.93
C GLU A 152 6.72 0.10 16.42
N LEU A 153 7.15 -0.83 17.29
CA LEU A 153 8.05 -1.93 16.95
C LEU A 153 7.49 -2.80 15.81
N GLU A 154 6.24 -3.25 15.94
CA GLU A 154 5.59 -4.06 14.91
C GLU A 154 5.33 -3.26 13.64
N ALA A 155 4.96 -1.98 13.76
CA ALA A 155 4.82 -1.07 12.62
C ALA A 155 6.12 -0.95 11.84
N PHE A 156 7.25 -0.77 12.53
CA PHE A 156 8.58 -0.67 11.92
C PHE A 156 8.93 -1.92 11.10
N PHE A 157 8.76 -3.12 11.66
CA PHE A 157 9.08 -4.36 10.93
C PHE A 157 8.11 -4.61 9.77
N CYS A 158 6.82 -4.31 9.91
CA CYS A 158 5.85 -4.43 8.82
C CYS A 158 6.17 -3.44 7.68
N PHE A 159 6.41 -2.18 8.01
CA PHE A 159 6.79 -1.16 7.04
C PHE A 159 8.10 -1.51 6.34
N SER A 160 9.12 -1.91 7.09
CA SER A 160 10.42 -2.28 6.52
C SER A 160 10.28 -3.44 5.53
N LYS A 161 9.59 -4.51 5.94
CA LYS A 161 9.34 -5.68 5.09
C LYS A 161 8.54 -5.33 3.84
N PHE A 162 7.52 -4.48 3.98
CA PHE A 162 6.71 -4.00 2.88
C PHE A 162 7.53 -3.24 1.85
N ILE A 163 8.32 -2.25 2.28
CA ILE A 163 9.16 -1.48 1.37
C ILE A 163 10.23 -2.37 0.72
N GLU A 164 10.92 -3.21 1.50
CA GLU A 164 12.03 -4.03 1.02
C GLU A 164 11.58 -5.11 0.01
N GLU A 165 10.37 -5.66 0.15
CA GLU A 165 9.94 -6.82 -0.65
C GLU A 165 8.74 -6.58 -1.55
N SER A 166 7.84 -5.65 -1.21
CA SER A 166 6.61 -5.42 -1.99
C SER A 166 6.78 -4.30 -3.01
N CYS A 167 7.50 -3.22 -2.69
CA CYS A 167 7.67 -2.07 -3.57
C CYS A 167 9.03 -1.34 -3.43
N PRO A 168 10.18 -2.04 -3.48
CA PRO A 168 11.49 -1.41 -3.31
C PRO A 168 11.77 -0.30 -4.33
N LEU A 169 11.22 -0.38 -5.55
CA LEU A 169 11.41 0.66 -6.59
C LEU A 169 10.55 1.92 -6.37
N TYR A 170 9.64 1.92 -5.39
CA TYR A 170 8.80 3.07 -5.07
C TYR A 170 9.50 4.09 -4.14
N VAL A 171 10.61 3.70 -3.51
CA VAL A 171 11.33 4.54 -2.52
C VAL A 171 12.78 4.80 -2.92
N GLN A 172 13.14 4.49 -4.16
CA GLN A 172 14.43 4.88 -4.72
C GLN A 172 14.43 6.36 -5.10
N PRO A 173 15.60 7.04 -5.12
CA PRO A 173 15.69 8.44 -5.52
C PRO A 173 15.05 8.76 -6.88
N THR A 174 15.09 7.81 -7.82
CA THR A 174 14.53 7.95 -9.17
C THR A 174 13.03 7.67 -9.24
N LEU A 175 12.44 7.09 -8.19
CA LEU A 175 11.04 6.65 -8.15
C LEU A 175 10.64 5.78 -9.37
N GLU A 176 11.58 4.95 -9.86
CA GLU A 176 11.40 4.19 -11.10
C GLU A 176 10.11 3.38 -11.11
N GLY A 177 9.78 2.71 -9.99
CA GLY A 177 8.55 1.94 -9.85
C GLY A 177 7.30 2.80 -10.00
N VAL A 178 7.30 4.01 -9.45
CA VAL A 178 6.17 4.95 -9.54
C VAL A 178 5.98 5.42 -10.99
N HIS A 179 7.06 5.87 -11.65
CA HIS A 179 6.98 6.33 -13.04
C HIS A 179 6.59 5.21 -14.00
N ARG A 180 7.07 3.97 -13.78
CA ARG A 180 6.62 2.79 -14.52
C ARG A 180 5.14 2.50 -14.28
N GLY A 181 4.69 2.54 -13.03
CA GLY A 181 3.27 2.38 -12.67
C GLY A 181 2.36 3.40 -13.36
N LEU A 182 2.79 4.67 -13.46
CA LEU A 182 2.05 5.72 -14.15
C LEU A 182 1.97 5.50 -15.67
N LYS A 183 3.07 5.07 -16.30
CA LYS A 183 3.06 4.69 -17.73
C LYS A 183 2.15 3.49 -17.98
N LEU A 184 2.14 2.51 -17.08
CA LEU A 184 1.26 1.35 -17.14
C LEU A 184 -0.21 1.75 -16.94
N LEU A 185 -0.49 2.71 -16.07
CA LEU A 185 -1.83 3.27 -15.88
C LEU A 185 -2.40 3.79 -17.20
N ASP A 186 -1.64 4.63 -17.90
CA ASP A 186 -2.03 5.18 -19.19
C ASP A 186 -2.29 4.09 -20.24
N ARG A 187 -1.43 3.06 -20.29
CA ARG A 187 -1.59 1.91 -21.21
C ARG A 187 -2.82 1.08 -20.88
N CYS A 188 -3.07 0.81 -19.60
CA CYS A 188 -4.26 0.09 -19.15
C CYS A 188 -5.53 0.89 -19.46
N LEU A 189 -5.55 2.20 -19.14
CA LEU A 189 -6.70 3.07 -19.40
C LEU A 189 -7.06 3.11 -20.89
N LYS A 190 -6.05 3.17 -21.77
CA LYS A 190 -6.26 3.14 -23.22
C LYS A 190 -6.97 1.87 -23.71
N ILE A 191 -6.78 0.74 -23.02
CA ILE A 191 -7.42 -0.54 -23.36
C ILE A 191 -8.85 -0.59 -22.79
N VAL A 192 -9.00 -0.25 -21.51
CA VAL A 192 -10.27 -0.46 -20.79
C VAL A 192 -11.29 0.64 -21.07
N ASP A 193 -10.84 1.86 -21.37
CA ASP A 193 -11.70 3.00 -21.74
C ASP A 193 -10.96 3.95 -22.71
N PRO A 194 -10.90 3.59 -24.02
CA PRO A 194 -10.19 4.38 -25.02
C PRO A 194 -10.77 5.79 -25.21
N GLU A 195 -12.07 5.97 -24.98
CA GLU A 195 -12.73 7.27 -25.09
C GLU A 195 -12.28 8.23 -23.99
N LEU A 196 -12.30 7.77 -22.74
CA LEU A 196 -11.81 8.55 -21.61
C LEU A 196 -10.31 8.85 -21.74
N PHE A 197 -9.51 7.86 -22.15
CA PHE A 197 -8.09 8.07 -22.44
C PHE A 197 -7.89 9.17 -23.47
N ALA A 198 -8.58 9.11 -24.62
CA ALA A 198 -8.47 10.10 -25.68
C ALA A 198 -8.91 11.49 -25.21
N HIS A 199 -9.98 11.58 -24.42
CA HIS A 199 -10.45 12.83 -23.83
C HIS A 199 -9.38 13.47 -22.94
N LEU A 200 -8.80 12.73 -21.99
CA LEU A 200 -7.74 13.23 -21.12
C LEU A 200 -6.51 13.67 -21.92
N ARG A 201 -6.12 12.91 -22.95
CA ARG A 201 -5.02 13.28 -23.85
C ARG A 201 -5.28 14.54 -24.64
N SER A 202 -6.50 14.75 -25.13
CA SER A 202 -6.88 16.01 -25.80
C SER A 202 -6.73 17.24 -24.90
N LYS A 203 -6.73 17.04 -23.58
CA LYS A 203 -6.52 18.07 -22.55
C LYS A 203 -5.09 18.11 -22.01
N ASN A 204 -4.16 17.37 -22.62
CA ASN A 204 -2.77 17.21 -22.17
C ASN A 204 -2.64 16.63 -20.74
N LEU A 205 -3.58 15.76 -20.33
CA LEU A 205 -3.56 15.10 -19.04
C LEU A 205 -3.04 13.66 -19.19
N SER A 206 -1.76 13.45 -18.86
CA SER A 206 -1.18 12.12 -18.66
C SER A 206 -1.43 11.63 -17.22
N ALA A 207 -1.34 10.32 -16.99
CA ALA A 207 -1.41 9.76 -15.64
C ALA A 207 -0.42 10.42 -14.67
N GLU A 208 0.78 10.75 -15.13
CA GLU A 208 1.81 11.42 -14.35
C GLU A 208 1.37 12.77 -13.76
N ILE A 209 0.41 13.43 -14.38
CA ILE A 209 -0.08 14.74 -13.91
C ILE A 209 -1.10 14.58 -12.78
N TYR A 210 -2.04 13.64 -12.92
CA TYR A 210 -3.17 13.53 -11.98
C TYR A 210 -3.09 12.37 -11.00
N ALA A 211 -2.44 11.27 -11.36
CA ALA A 211 -2.41 10.04 -10.58
C ALA A 211 -1.14 9.89 -9.73
N PHE A 212 -0.14 10.77 -9.89
CA PHE A 212 1.16 10.65 -9.22
C PHE A 212 1.04 10.45 -7.69
N PRO A 213 0.28 11.26 -6.93
CA PRO A 213 0.14 11.05 -5.49
C PRO A 213 -0.48 9.70 -5.12
N SER A 214 -1.52 9.29 -5.85
CA SER A 214 -2.24 8.04 -5.63
C SER A 214 -1.42 6.80 -6.01
N VAL A 215 -0.56 6.89 -7.02
CA VAL A 215 0.39 5.81 -7.34
C VAL A 215 1.51 5.79 -6.31
N LEU A 216 2.19 6.92 -6.06
CA LEU A 216 3.32 7.02 -5.12
C LEU A 216 2.98 6.48 -3.72
N THR A 217 1.80 6.80 -3.22
CA THR A 217 1.38 6.45 -1.85
C THR A 217 0.46 5.24 -1.78
N LEU A 218 0.23 4.53 -2.88
CA LEU A 218 -0.72 3.41 -2.96
C LEU A 218 -2.11 3.80 -2.42
N CYS A 219 -2.60 4.94 -2.87
CA CYS A 219 -3.82 5.62 -2.45
C CYS A 219 -3.91 5.96 -0.95
N ALA A 220 -2.84 5.84 -0.16
CA ALA A 220 -2.89 6.15 1.27
C ALA A 220 -3.11 7.64 1.55
N CYS A 221 -2.90 8.52 0.57
CA CYS A 221 -3.26 9.94 0.66
C CYS A 221 -4.71 10.26 0.28
N THR A 222 -5.52 9.28 -0.15
CA THR A 222 -6.91 9.49 -0.56
C THR A 222 -7.85 9.17 0.61
N PRO A 223 -8.43 10.18 1.30
CA PRO A 223 -9.32 9.93 2.43
C PRO A 223 -10.59 9.19 2.00
N PRO A 224 -11.36 8.59 2.93
CA PRO A 224 -11.09 8.52 4.38
C PRO A 224 -10.25 7.30 4.78
N LEU A 225 -9.58 7.37 5.95
CA LEU A 225 -8.62 6.35 6.37
C LEU A 225 -9.21 4.94 6.50
N ASN A 226 -10.46 4.78 6.92
CA ASN A 226 -11.10 3.47 7.00
C ASN A 226 -11.20 2.78 5.62
N GLN A 227 -11.42 3.55 4.56
CA GLN A 227 -11.47 3.06 3.18
C GLN A 227 -10.05 2.74 2.67
N VAL A 228 -9.07 3.59 3.01
CA VAL A 228 -7.64 3.30 2.75
C VAL A 228 -7.22 1.97 3.35
N LEU A 229 -7.55 1.71 4.61
CA LEU A 229 -7.19 0.45 5.27
C LEU A 229 -7.85 -0.76 4.60
N GLN A 230 -9.10 -0.63 4.15
CA GLN A 230 -9.78 -1.70 3.43
C GLN A 230 -9.15 -1.94 2.05
N LEU A 231 -8.74 -0.89 1.34
CA LEU A 231 -7.99 -1.02 0.09
C LEU A 231 -6.63 -1.68 0.34
N TRP A 232 -5.94 -1.32 1.42
CA TRP A 232 -4.66 -1.93 1.81
C TRP A 232 -4.79 -3.39 2.26
N ASP A 233 -5.91 -3.79 2.87
CA ASP A 233 -6.21 -5.20 3.11
C ASP A 233 -6.16 -5.99 1.79
N PHE A 234 -6.73 -5.43 0.71
CA PHE A 234 -6.69 -6.01 -0.63
C PHE A 234 -5.30 -5.97 -1.26
N LEU A 235 -4.60 -4.83 -1.23
CA LEU A 235 -3.27 -4.70 -1.83
C LEU A 235 -2.23 -5.63 -1.17
N LEU A 236 -2.26 -5.78 0.16
CA LEU A 236 -1.38 -6.72 0.85
C LEU A 236 -1.75 -8.19 0.58
N ALA A 237 -3.03 -8.46 0.32
CA ALA A 237 -3.50 -9.80 0.02
C ALA A 237 -3.14 -10.23 -1.40
N PHE A 238 -3.28 -9.35 -2.40
CA PHE A 238 -3.22 -9.70 -3.82
C PHE A 238 -2.04 -9.09 -4.58
N GLY A 239 -1.38 -8.08 -4.01
CA GLY A 239 -0.18 -7.43 -4.55
C GLY A 239 -0.39 -5.93 -4.80
N VAL A 240 0.65 -5.16 -4.51
CA VAL A 240 0.64 -3.68 -4.62
C VAL A 240 0.54 -3.20 -6.07
N HIS A 241 0.91 -4.03 -7.04
CA HIS A 241 0.80 -3.71 -8.47
C HIS A 241 -0.64 -3.39 -8.89
N LEU A 242 -1.62 -3.96 -8.20
CA LEU A 242 -3.05 -3.72 -8.46
C LEU A 242 -3.48 -2.28 -8.13
N ASN A 243 -2.68 -1.53 -7.37
CA ASN A 243 -2.99 -0.12 -7.08
C ASN A 243 -3.15 0.70 -8.37
N VAL A 244 -2.41 0.40 -9.43
CA VAL A 244 -2.58 1.05 -10.75
C VAL A 244 -4.02 0.92 -11.24
N LEU A 245 -4.60 -0.28 -11.11
CA LEU A 245 -5.99 -0.55 -11.49
C LEU A 245 -6.98 0.05 -10.51
N CYS A 246 -6.63 0.15 -9.22
CA CYS A 246 -7.44 0.85 -8.24
C CYS A 246 -7.54 2.35 -8.52
N VAL A 247 -6.47 2.99 -9.04
CA VAL A 247 -6.53 4.39 -9.48
C VAL A 247 -7.40 4.54 -10.73
N ILE A 248 -7.29 3.61 -11.69
CA ILE A 248 -8.20 3.59 -12.86
C ILE A 248 -9.65 3.41 -12.42
N ALA A 249 -9.91 2.50 -11.48
CA ALA A 249 -11.25 2.27 -10.96
C ALA A 249 -11.84 3.54 -10.32
N GLN A 250 -11.08 4.27 -9.51
CA GLN A 250 -11.52 5.56 -8.98
C GLN A 250 -11.83 6.57 -10.09
N LEU A 251 -11.00 6.62 -11.13
CA LEU A 251 -11.23 7.48 -12.29
C LEU A 251 -12.51 7.10 -13.04
N LEU A 252 -12.79 5.80 -13.18
CA LEU A 252 -14.01 5.30 -13.82
C LEU A 252 -15.28 5.61 -13.02
N LEU A 253 -15.21 5.63 -11.69
CA LEU A 253 -16.35 6.02 -10.84
C LEU A 253 -16.78 7.48 -11.07
N MET A 254 -15.84 8.36 -11.44
CA MET A 254 -16.10 9.76 -11.77
C MET A 254 -16.05 10.06 -13.28
N ARG A 255 -16.11 9.01 -14.12
CA ARG A 255 -15.94 9.11 -15.58
C ARG A 255 -16.84 10.17 -16.20
N ASP A 256 -18.13 10.13 -15.89
CA ASP A 256 -19.12 11.00 -16.53
C ASP A 256 -18.87 12.48 -16.20
N ASP A 257 -18.44 12.77 -14.98
CA ASP A 257 -18.09 14.14 -14.56
C ASP A 257 -16.81 14.62 -15.25
N VAL A 258 -15.81 13.74 -15.36
CA VAL A 258 -14.56 14.00 -16.08
C VAL A 258 -14.85 14.30 -17.56
N MET A 259 -15.67 13.49 -18.22
CA MET A 259 -16.01 13.64 -19.64
C MET A 259 -16.80 14.92 -19.94
N LYS A 260 -17.69 15.34 -19.03
CA LYS A 260 -18.50 16.56 -19.17
C LYS A 260 -17.73 17.83 -18.81
N SER A 261 -16.66 17.71 -18.03
CA SER A 261 -15.93 18.88 -17.52
C SER A 261 -15.15 19.58 -18.62
N SER A 262 -15.29 20.91 -18.70
CA SER A 262 -14.42 21.74 -19.54
C SER A 262 -12.99 21.82 -19.00
N SER A 263 -12.81 21.55 -17.70
CA SER A 263 -11.52 21.54 -17.00
C SER A 263 -11.41 20.31 -16.08
N PRO A 264 -11.17 19.11 -16.64
CA PRO A 264 -11.11 17.86 -15.87
C PRO A 264 -10.06 17.87 -14.76
N MET A 265 -8.96 18.60 -14.97
CA MET A 265 -7.88 18.77 -14.00
C MET A 265 -8.35 19.28 -12.63
N ARG A 266 -9.43 20.08 -12.57
CA ARG A 266 -9.98 20.54 -11.29
C ARG A 266 -10.54 19.40 -10.45
N LEU A 267 -11.16 18.42 -11.10
CA LEU A 267 -11.71 17.23 -10.47
C LEU A 267 -10.59 16.24 -10.13
N LEU A 268 -9.58 16.14 -10.99
CA LEU A 268 -8.49 15.17 -10.85
C LEU A 268 -7.37 15.61 -9.89
N ARG A 269 -7.33 16.90 -9.51
CA ARG A 269 -6.38 17.42 -8.51
C ARG A 269 -6.60 16.79 -7.14
N THR A 270 -7.85 16.54 -6.80
CA THR A 270 -8.26 15.89 -5.56
C THR A 270 -9.35 14.90 -5.92
N PHE A 271 -8.97 13.62 -5.98
CA PHE A 271 -9.95 12.56 -6.18
C PHE A 271 -11.05 12.65 -5.12
N PRO A 272 -12.28 12.24 -5.45
CA PRO A 272 -13.34 12.05 -4.47
C PRO A 272 -12.90 11.15 -3.32
N ASP A 273 -13.67 11.16 -2.23
CA ASP A 273 -13.47 10.23 -1.12
C ASP A 273 -13.43 8.79 -1.64
N LEU A 274 -12.43 8.02 -1.18
CA LEU A 274 -12.17 6.67 -1.60
C LEU A 274 -13.33 5.75 -1.20
N GLU A 275 -13.88 5.01 -2.16
CA GLU A 275 -14.85 3.95 -1.92
C GLU A 275 -14.21 2.58 -2.21
N ALA A 276 -13.61 1.96 -1.19
CA ALA A 276 -12.76 0.78 -1.35
C ALA A 276 -13.49 -0.41 -2.00
N LEU A 277 -14.73 -0.69 -1.61
CA LEU A 277 -15.49 -1.83 -2.16
C LEU A 277 -15.77 -1.67 -3.66
N PRO A 278 -16.38 -0.57 -4.16
CA PRO A 278 -16.50 -0.31 -5.59
C PRO A 278 -15.16 -0.36 -6.32
N VAL A 279 -14.12 0.29 -5.76
CA VAL A 279 -12.79 0.34 -6.36
C VAL A 279 -12.17 -1.05 -6.54
N ILE A 280 -12.23 -1.89 -5.51
CA ILE A 280 -11.74 -3.28 -5.56
C ILE A 280 -12.55 -4.10 -6.58
N GLY A 281 -13.88 -3.97 -6.57
CA GLY A 281 -14.75 -4.69 -7.49
C GLY A 281 -14.46 -4.38 -8.96
N ILE A 282 -14.29 -3.11 -9.29
CA ILE A 282 -13.90 -2.67 -10.63
C ILE A 282 -12.49 -3.17 -10.96
N ALA A 283 -11.50 -2.95 -10.08
CA ALA A 283 -10.13 -3.37 -10.33
C ALA A 283 -10.00 -4.87 -10.62
N VAL A 284 -10.72 -5.73 -9.90
CA VAL A 284 -10.75 -7.18 -10.15
C VAL A 284 -11.37 -7.53 -11.50
N THR A 285 -12.35 -6.74 -11.96
CA THR A 285 -12.93 -6.90 -13.30
C THR A 285 -11.92 -6.51 -14.36
N LEU A 286 -11.26 -5.35 -14.20
CA LEU A 286 -10.25 -4.85 -15.14
C LEU A 286 -9.09 -5.83 -15.34
N VAL A 287 -8.67 -6.56 -14.30
CA VAL A 287 -7.62 -7.60 -14.44
C VAL A 287 -7.95 -8.63 -15.53
N ARG A 288 -9.24 -8.96 -15.72
CA ARG A 288 -9.67 -9.96 -16.72
C ARG A 288 -9.64 -9.41 -18.15
N ASP A 289 -9.76 -8.10 -18.29
CA ASP A 289 -9.86 -7.42 -19.58
C ASP A 289 -8.47 -7.03 -20.13
N LEU A 290 -7.43 -7.10 -19.30
CA LEU A 290 -6.07 -6.75 -19.70
C LEU A 290 -5.34 -7.92 -20.40
N PRO A 291 -4.53 -7.63 -21.43
CA PRO A 291 -3.61 -8.61 -21.99
C PRO A 291 -2.65 -9.16 -20.94
N ALA A 292 -2.36 -10.46 -21.00
CA ALA A 292 -1.50 -11.15 -20.03
C ALA A 292 -0.11 -10.50 -19.91
N GLU A 293 0.51 -10.09 -21.02
CA GLU A 293 1.81 -9.43 -21.02
C GLU A 293 1.79 -8.09 -20.27
N LEU A 294 0.72 -7.31 -20.43
CA LEU A 294 0.56 -6.03 -19.73
C LEU A 294 0.32 -6.25 -18.23
N TYR A 295 -0.43 -7.29 -17.87
CA TYR A 295 -0.61 -7.68 -16.46
C TYR A 295 0.71 -8.15 -15.83
N ASP A 296 1.53 -8.88 -16.57
CA ASP A 296 2.86 -9.29 -16.13
C ASP A 296 3.77 -8.07 -15.87
N GLU A 297 3.74 -7.06 -16.73
CA GLU A 297 4.46 -5.81 -16.50
C GLU A 297 3.96 -5.07 -15.26
N LEU A 298 2.64 -5.06 -15.01
CA LEU A 298 2.07 -4.56 -13.77
C LEU A 298 2.66 -5.31 -12.57
N VAL A 299 2.65 -6.64 -12.56
CA VAL A 299 3.18 -7.43 -11.45
C VAL A 299 4.63 -7.07 -11.13
N ARG A 300 5.47 -6.86 -12.15
CA ARG A 300 6.92 -6.69 -11.99
C ARG A 300 7.36 -5.26 -11.68
N HIS A 301 6.60 -4.24 -12.08
CA HIS A 301 7.03 -2.84 -11.95
C HIS A 301 7.39 -2.35 -10.52
N PRO A 302 6.85 -2.90 -9.41
CA PRO A 302 7.21 -2.42 -8.08
C PRO A 302 8.61 -2.86 -7.60
N TYR A 303 9.17 -3.94 -8.18
CA TYR A 303 10.38 -4.59 -7.64
C TYR A 303 11.40 -5.08 -8.68
N GLU A 304 11.04 -5.30 -9.94
CA GLU A 304 11.97 -5.81 -10.96
C GLU A 304 12.84 -4.67 -11.50
N ILE A 305 14.13 -4.69 -11.21
CA ILE A 305 15.11 -3.72 -11.73
C ILE A 305 15.22 -3.92 -13.25
N SER A 306 14.97 -2.86 -14.01
CA SER A 306 15.12 -2.89 -15.47
C SER A 306 16.59 -3.20 -15.80
N SER A 307 16.87 -4.32 -16.48
CA SER A 307 18.21 -4.59 -16.98
C SER A 307 18.48 -3.62 -18.12
N SER A 308 19.38 -2.65 -17.89
CA SER A 308 19.89 -1.74 -18.92
C SER A 308 20.68 -2.47 -20.00
#